data_AF-A0A4Y8L3S2-F1
#
_entry.id   AF-A0A4Y8L3S2-F1
#
_cell.length_a   1.000
_cell.length_b   1.000
_cell.length_c   1.000
_cell.angle_alpha   90.00
_cell.angle_beta   90.00
_cell.angle_gamma   90.00
#
_symmetry.space_group_name_H-M   'P 1'
#
loop_
_entity.id
_entity.type
_entity.pdbx_description
1 polymer ?
#
loop_
_entity_poly.entity_id
_entity_poly.type
_entity_poly.pdbx_seq_one_letter_code
_entity_poly.pdbx_strand_id
1 'polypeptide(L)'
;MKILKVLGVFVLLLSFLFTVSSCGDDYKESGIEGQWRLRQIETPDGRRTDVDTIFYSFKKNVFRYLKLKTETQTFSCYGNYSQSGNKLDIEISRDSFEPKDDEESLDWEGLTRTFTVRKHSASVLELEHQGNIYYLRKY
;
A
#
# COMPACT_ATOMS: atom_id res chain seq x y z
N MET A 1 -19.07 -18.57 47.18
CA MET A 1 -17.89 -18.87 46.33
C MET A 1 -18.22 -19.22 44.86
N LYS A 2 -19.45 -19.62 44.49
CA LYS A 2 -19.83 -19.87 43.08
C LYS A 2 -20.12 -18.57 42.30
N ILE A 3 -20.72 -17.56 42.92
CA ILE A 3 -21.12 -16.29 42.29
C ILE A 3 -19.89 -15.44 41.88
N LEU A 4 -18.83 -15.40 42.69
CA LEU A 4 -17.57 -14.70 42.35
C LEU A 4 -16.89 -15.29 41.09
N LYS A 5 -17.00 -16.61 40.86
CA LYS A 5 -16.41 -17.26 39.69
C LYS A 5 -17.17 -16.92 38.41
N VAL A 6 -18.50 -16.85 38.47
CA VAL A 6 -19.35 -16.46 37.34
C VAL A 6 -19.13 -15.00 36.95
N LEU A 7 -18.98 -14.12 37.94
CA LEU A 7 -18.68 -12.71 37.70
C LEU A 7 -17.28 -12.52 37.08
N GLY A 8 -16.27 -13.27 37.55
CA GLY A 8 -14.92 -13.22 36.98
C GLY A 8 -14.84 -13.71 35.54
N VAL A 9 -15.59 -14.76 35.18
CA VAL A 9 -15.67 -15.27 33.80
C VAL A 9 -16.40 -14.28 32.89
N PHE A 10 -17.45 -13.61 33.38
CA PHE A 10 -18.18 -12.61 32.61
C PHE A 10 -17.34 -11.35 32.35
N VAL A 11 -16.53 -10.91 33.31
CA VAL A 11 -15.58 -9.78 33.16
C VAL A 11 -14.46 -10.12 32.18
N LEU A 12 -13.95 -11.36 32.18
CA LEU A 12 -12.95 -11.85 31.20
C LEU A 12 -13.50 -11.96 29.77
N LEU A 13 -14.78 -12.32 29.62
CA LEU A 13 -15.46 -12.35 28.31
C LEU A 13 -15.76 -10.95 27.78
N LEU A 14 -16.13 -9.99 28.66
CA LEU A 14 -16.31 -8.60 28.25
C LEU A 14 -14.98 -7.93 27.88
N SER A 15 -13.88 -8.20 28.58
CA SER A 15 -12.57 -7.60 28.26
C SER A 15 -12.00 -8.13 26.94
N PHE A 16 -12.31 -9.37 26.54
CA PHE A 16 -11.91 -9.92 25.24
C PHE A 16 -12.67 -9.29 24.06
N LEU A 17 -13.85 -8.70 24.30
CA LEU A 17 -14.62 -7.98 23.28
C LEU A 17 -14.07 -6.57 22.99
N PHE A 18 -13.23 -6.02 23.87
CA PHE A 18 -12.62 -4.68 23.70
C PHE A 18 -11.18 -4.69 23.16
N THR A 19 -10.56 -5.86 22.93
CA THR A 19 -9.15 -5.94 22.50
C THR A 19 -8.95 -5.98 20.98
N VAL A 20 -9.98 -5.71 20.16
CA VAL A 20 -9.84 -5.58 18.69
C VAL A 20 -10.09 -4.15 18.17
N SER A 21 -10.05 -3.13 19.02
CA SER A 21 -9.85 -1.77 18.53
C SER A 21 -8.34 -1.54 18.35
N SER A 22 -7.79 -2.09 17.27
CA SER A 22 -6.51 -1.60 16.75
C SER A 22 -6.73 -0.14 16.39
N CYS A 23 -6.27 0.74 17.27
CA CYS A 23 -6.25 2.19 17.11
C CYS A 23 -5.35 2.53 15.93
N GLY A 24 -5.92 2.59 14.72
CA GLY A 24 -5.41 3.39 13.63
C GLY A 24 -6.31 4.61 13.56
N ASP A 25 -5.76 5.79 13.85
CA ASP A 25 -6.49 7.04 13.97
C ASP A 25 -7.54 7.23 12.87
N ASP A 26 -8.70 7.76 13.27
CA ASP A 26 -9.87 8.13 12.47
C ASP A 26 -9.60 9.26 11.45
N TYR A 27 -8.50 9.19 10.70
CA TYR A 27 -8.53 9.71 9.34
C TYR A 27 -9.34 8.69 8.54
N LYS A 28 -10.59 9.04 8.20
CA LYS A 28 -11.26 8.41 7.05
C LYS A 28 -10.44 8.76 5.80
N GLU A 29 -9.33 8.08 5.60
CA GLU A 29 -8.61 8.05 4.33
C GLU A 29 -9.63 7.63 3.29
N SER A 30 -9.96 8.58 2.42
CA SER A 30 -10.97 8.38 1.40
C SER A 30 -10.30 7.74 0.19
N GLY A 31 -10.84 6.62 -0.30
CA GLY A 31 -10.23 5.91 -1.43
C GLY A 31 -8.88 5.29 -1.06
N ILE A 32 -7.93 5.28 -1.99
CA ILE A 32 -6.66 4.55 -1.89
C ILE A 32 -5.58 5.26 -1.06
N GLU A 33 -5.93 6.34 -0.35
CA GLU A 33 -4.96 7.13 0.42
C GLU A 33 -4.18 6.26 1.42
N GLY A 34 -2.97 6.73 1.76
CA GLY A 34 -2.04 6.08 2.66
C GLY A 34 -0.89 5.35 1.96
N GLN A 35 -0.09 4.64 2.75
CA GLN A 35 1.09 3.93 2.29
C GLN A 35 0.79 2.43 2.09
N TRP A 36 1.31 1.90 0.99
CA TRP A 36 1.09 0.55 0.54
C TRP A 36 2.43 -0.10 0.19
N ARG A 37 2.72 -1.25 0.78
CA ARG A 37 3.88 -2.06 0.43
C ARG A 37 3.50 -3.07 -0.65
N LEU A 38 4.21 -3.08 -1.77
CA LEU A 38 4.11 -4.14 -2.77
C LEU A 38 4.62 -5.44 -2.16
N ARG A 39 3.83 -6.51 -2.24
CA ARG A 39 4.13 -7.83 -1.68
C ARG A 39 4.46 -8.86 -2.74
N GLN A 40 3.81 -8.75 -3.89
CA GLN A 40 3.93 -9.74 -4.94
C GLN A 40 3.55 -9.13 -6.28
N ILE A 41 4.20 -9.59 -7.34
CA ILE A 41 3.80 -9.35 -8.73
C ILE A 41 3.46 -10.71 -9.36
N GLU A 42 2.32 -10.82 -10.02
CA GLU A 42 1.92 -11.97 -10.82
C GLU A 42 1.93 -11.59 -12.30
N THR A 43 2.69 -12.32 -13.11
CA THR A 43 2.76 -12.14 -14.56
C THR A 43 1.60 -12.85 -15.28
N PRO A 44 1.30 -12.52 -16.55
CA PRO A 44 0.17 -13.12 -17.27
C PRO A 44 0.20 -14.65 -17.41
N ASP A 45 1.39 -15.27 -17.31
CA ASP A 45 1.59 -16.72 -17.30
C ASP A 45 1.35 -17.36 -15.92
N GLY A 46 0.96 -16.57 -14.92
CA GLY A 46 0.68 -16.99 -13.55
C GLY A 46 1.91 -17.09 -12.64
N ARG A 47 3.12 -16.76 -13.12
CA ARG A 47 4.31 -16.76 -12.27
C ARG A 47 4.25 -15.62 -11.25
N ARG A 48 4.61 -15.92 -10.00
CA ARG A 48 4.58 -14.99 -8.88
C ARG A 48 5.98 -14.69 -8.37
N THR A 49 6.28 -13.41 -8.17
CA THR A 49 7.54 -12.94 -7.59
C THR A 49 7.22 -12.14 -6.33
N ASP A 50 7.81 -12.53 -5.21
CA ASP A 50 7.72 -11.78 -3.96
C ASP A 50 8.52 -10.47 -4.06
N VAL A 51 7.96 -9.42 -3.48
CA VAL A 51 8.57 -8.09 -3.40
C VAL A 51 8.34 -7.57 -1.99
N ASP A 52 9.33 -6.92 -1.39
CA ASP A 52 9.17 -6.28 -0.09
C ASP A 52 9.92 -4.95 0.05
N THR A 53 10.58 -4.51 -1.02
CA THR A 53 11.39 -3.30 -1.08
C THR A 53 10.65 -2.09 -1.67
N ILE A 54 9.47 -2.27 -2.26
CA ILE A 54 8.74 -1.21 -2.99
C ILE A 54 7.51 -0.74 -2.21
N PHE A 55 7.36 0.57 -2.08
CA PHE A 55 6.27 1.23 -1.38
C PHE A 55 5.66 2.33 -2.24
N TYR A 56 4.33 2.34 -2.33
CA TYR A 56 3.53 3.37 -2.97
C TYR A 56 2.82 4.18 -1.90
N SER A 57 2.79 5.50 -2.03
CA SER A 57 2.04 6.36 -1.11
C SER A 57 1.14 7.31 -1.88
N PHE A 58 -0.12 7.40 -1.47
CA PHE A 58 -1.13 8.26 -2.06
C PHE A 58 -1.64 9.23 -1.00
N LYS A 59 -1.54 10.53 -1.24
CA LYS A 59 -2.08 11.54 -0.31
C LYS A 59 -2.45 12.81 -1.06
N LYS A 60 -3.72 13.21 -1.05
CA LYS A 60 -4.19 14.48 -1.66
C LYS A 60 -3.62 14.73 -3.06
N ASN A 61 -3.79 13.75 -3.96
CA ASN A 61 -3.28 13.76 -5.35
C ASN A 61 -1.75 13.73 -5.51
N VAL A 62 -0.99 13.62 -4.42
CA VAL A 62 0.46 13.38 -4.45
C VAL A 62 0.74 11.89 -4.37
N PHE A 63 1.56 11.42 -5.28
CA PHE A 63 2.10 10.06 -5.31
C PHE A 63 3.56 10.07 -4.88
N ARG A 64 3.97 9.06 -4.11
CA ARG A 64 5.39 8.76 -3.85
C ARG A 64 5.69 7.31 -4.18
N TYR A 65 6.74 7.10 -4.96
CA TYR A 65 7.41 5.82 -5.12
C TYR A 65 8.61 5.78 -4.17
N LEU A 66 8.76 4.72 -3.40
CA LEU A 66 9.92 4.47 -2.55
C LEU A 66 10.41 3.04 -2.79
N LYS A 67 11.71 2.89 -3.06
CA LYS A 67 12.38 1.61 -3.21
C LYS A 67 13.56 1.52 -2.24
N LEU A 68 13.58 0.48 -1.42
CA LEU A 68 14.75 0.13 -0.62
C LEU A 68 15.81 -0.46 -1.55
N LYS A 69 16.99 0.18 -1.63
CA LYS A 69 18.14 -0.34 -2.40
C LYS A 69 18.99 -1.25 -1.52
N THR A 70 19.23 -0.81 -0.29
CA THR A 70 19.96 -1.55 0.76
C THR A 70 19.32 -1.24 2.11
N GLU A 71 19.86 -1.82 3.19
CA GLU A 71 19.43 -1.52 4.57
C GLU A 71 19.52 -0.03 4.95
N THR A 72 20.35 0.74 4.27
CA THR A 72 20.62 2.15 4.60
C THR A 72 20.36 3.12 3.45
N GLN A 73 20.01 2.61 2.27
CA GLN A 73 19.83 3.43 1.07
C GLN A 73 18.46 3.19 0.45
N THR A 74 17.83 4.30 0.08
CA THR A 74 16.53 4.30 -0.60
C THR A 74 16.62 5.14 -1.87
N PHE A 75 15.82 4.78 -2.86
CA PHE A 75 15.40 5.67 -3.93
C PHE A 75 13.98 6.14 -3.65
N SER A 76 13.69 7.42 -3.87
CA SER A 76 12.32 7.91 -3.86
C SER A 76 12.10 8.98 -4.89
N CYS A 77 10.96 8.91 -5.58
CA CYS A 77 10.50 9.97 -6.46
C CYS A 77 9.03 10.28 -6.19
N TYR A 78 8.61 11.45 -6.66
CA TYR A 78 7.30 12.02 -6.40
C TYR A 78 6.58 12.32 -7.71
N GLY A 79 5.27 12.32 -7.62
CA GLY A 79 4.42 12.59 -8.75
C GLY A 79 3.02 12.96 -8.30
N ASN A 80 2.12 12.92 -9.26
CA ASN A 80 0.70 13.08 -9.01
C ASN A 80 -0.04 11.81 -9.38
N TYR A 81 -1.19 11.60 -8.73
CA TYR A 81 -2.14 10.59 -9.14
C TYR A 81 -3.53 11.19 -9.29
N SER A 82 -4.32 10.56 -10.15
CA SER A 82 -5.75 10.79 -10.25
C SER A 82 -6.47 9.46 -10.39
N GLN A 83 -7.70 9.38 -9.88
CA GLN A 83 -8.51 8.17 -9.96
C GLN A 83 -9.87 8.50 -10.57
N SER A 84 -10.25 7.76 -11.61
CA SER A 84 -11.55 7.84 -12.25
C SER A 84 -12.16 6.44 -12.37
N GLY A 85 -13.17 6.15 -11.55
CA GLY A 85 -13.72 4.81 -11.41
C GLY A 85 -12.65 3.81 -10.94
N ASN A 86 -12.41 2.78 -11.76
CA ASN A 86 -11.38 1.78 -11.51
C ASN A 86 -10.05 2.09 -12.20
N LYS A 87 -9.88 3.25 -12.83
CA LYS A 87 -8.60 3.66 -13.41
C LYS A 87 -7.83 4.55 -12.43
N LEU A 88 -6.56 4.25 -12.25
CA LEU A 88 -5.62 5.01 -11.45
C LEU A 88 -4.46 5.45 -12.36
N ASP A 89 -4.42 6.74 -12.67
CA ASP A 89 -3.37 7.34 -13.49
C ASP A 89 -2.32 7.97 -12.57
N ILE A 90 -1.05 7.66 -12.81
CA ILE A 90 0.10 8.19 -12.06
C ILE A 90 1.10 8.79 -13.03
N GLU A 91 1.57 9.99 -12.71
CA GLU A 91 2.62 10.71 -13.43
C GLU A 91 3.71 11.13 -12.45
N ILE A 92 4.93 10.63 -12.65
CA ILE A 92 6.12 10.97 -11.89
C ILE A 92 6.72 12.26 -12.45
N SER A 93 7.04 13.19 -11.56
CA SER A 93 7.79 14.39 -11.94
C SER A 93 9.28 14.05 -12.04
N ARG A 94 9.88 14.29 -13.21
CA ARG A 94 11.33 14.12 -13.41
C ARG A 94 12.15 14.99 -12.45
N ASP A 95 11.63 16.15 -12.08
CA ASP A 95 12.30 17.09 -11.16
C ASP A 95 12.33 16.57 -9.71
N SER A 96 11.60 15.49 -9.41
CA SER A 96 11.59 14.88 -8.08
C SER A 96 12.76 13.92 -7.82
N PHE A 97 13.57 13.61 -8.83
CA PHE A 97 14.72 12.74 -8.72
C PHE A 97 15.90 13.51 -8.10
N GLU A 98 16.65 12.88 -7.19
CA GLU A 98 17.92 13.42 -6.73
C GLU A 98 18.96 13.38 -7.86
N PRO A 99 19.95 14.29 -7.90
CA PRO A 99 20.95 14.32 -8.98
C PRO A 99 21.76 13.03 -9.18
N LYS A 100 21.83 12.18 -8.15
CA LYS A 100 22.53 10.88 -8.16
C LYS A 100 21.60 9.70 -8.39
N ASP A 101 20.30 9.93 -8.55
CA ASP A 101 19.35 8.86 -8.78
C ASP A 101 19.54 8.31 -10.20
N ASP A 102 19.73 7.00 -10.29
CA ASP A 102 19.68 6.29 -11.55
C ASP A 102 18.20 6.09 -11.96
N GLU A 103 17.89 6.29 -13.24
CA GLU A 103 16.53 6.07 -13.76
C GLU A 103 16.12 4.59 -13.63
N GLU A 104 17.09 3.66 -13.59
CA GLU A 104 16.89 2.22 -13.37
C GLU A 104 16.30 1.88 -11.99
N SER A 105 16.33 2.83 -11.04
CA SER A 105 15.73 2.64 -9.71
C SER A 105 14.22 2.65 -9.74
N LEU A 106 13.63 3.29 -10.75
CA LEU A 106 12.20 3.22 -11.02
C LEU A 106 11.94 2.00 -11.91
N ASP A 107 11.20 1.02 -11.38
CA ASP A 107 10.89 -0.22 -12.12
C ASP A 107 9.75 -0.04 -13.14
N TRP A 108 9.65 1.16 -13.73
CA TRP A 108 8.61 1.54 -14.69
C TRP A 108 9.26 1.82 -16.05
N GLU A 109 8.54 1.49 -17.13
CA GLU A 109 9.01 1.73 -18.50
C GLU A 109 9.06 3.23 -18.87
N GLY A 110 8.48 4.08 -18.03
CA GLY A 110 8.46 5.53 -18.19
C GLY A 110 7.94 6.23 -16.94
N LEU A 111 7.79 7.55 -17.03
CA LEU A 111 7.33 8.39 -15.92
C LEU A 111 5.81 8.35 -15.72
N THR A 112 5.07 7.70 -16.61
CA THR A 112 3.62 7.56 -16.48
C THR A 112 3.23 6.10 -16.39
N ARG A 113 2.20 5.82 -15.60
CA ARG A 113 1.59 4.49 -15.53
C ARG A 113 0.12 4.60 -15.18
N THR A 114 -0.71 3.97 -16.00
CA THR A 114 -2.12 3.75 -15.72
C THR A 114 -2.31 2.33 -15.21
N PHE A 115 -2.96 2.22 -14.05
CA PHE A 115 -3.39 0.96 -13.46
C PHE A 115 -4.91 0.80 -13.53
N THR A 116 -5.36 -0.45 -13.66
CA THR A 116 -6.72 -0.85 -13.29
C THR A 116 -6.72 -1.24 -11.81
N VAL A 117 -7.51 -0.56 -10.98
CA VAL A 117 -7.80 -0.95 -9.60
C VAL A 117 -8.76 -2.14 -9.62
N ARG A 118 -8.22 -3.34 -9.36
CA ARG A 118 -9.01 -4.59 -9.34
C ARG A 118 -9.71 -4.81 -8.03
N LYS A 119 -9.05 -4.42 -6.93
CA LYS A 119 -9.57 -4.57 -5.57
C LYS A 119 -9.01 -3.49 -4.68
N HIS A 120 -9.85 -2.95 -3.81
CA HIS A 120 -9.46 -2.00 -2.80
C HIS A 120 -10.29 -2.19 -1.53
N SER A 121 -9.61 -2.24 -0.38
CA SER A 121 -10.17 -2.30 0.97
C SER A 121 -9.19 -1.65 1.95
N ALA A 122 -9.54 -1.55 3.24
CA ALA A 122 -8.69 -0.92 4.24
C ALA A 122 -7.24 -1.48 4.34
N SER A 123 -7.02 -2.75 3.96
CA SER A 123 -5.71 -3.41 4.08
C SER A 123 -5.19 -4.07 2.80
N VAL A 124 -5.96 -4.00 1.71
CA VAL A 124 -5.66 -4.66 0.42
C VAL A 124 -5.86 -3.70 -0.73
N LEU A 125 -4.84 -3.62 -1.59
CA LEU A 125 -4.92 -2.95 -2.88
C LEU A 125 -4.35 -3.89 -3.95
N GLU A 126 -5.14 -4.19 -4.97
CA GLU A 126 -4.71 -4.97 -6.13
C GLU A 126 -4.81 -4.09 -7.37
N LEU A 127 -3.68 -3.89 -8.03
CA LEU A 127 -3.56 -3.09 -9.24
C LEU A 127 -3.20 -3.99 -10.42
N GLU A 128 -3.66 -3.66 -11.61
CA GLU A 128 -3.26 -4.34 -12.84
C GLU A 128 -2.70 -3.35 -13.84
N HIS A 129 -1.61 -3.74 -14.51
CA HIS A 129 -1.00 -2.97 -15.58
C HIS A 129 -0.36 -3.93 -16.59
N GLN A 130 -0.78 -3.81 -17.86
CA GLN A 130 -0.31 -4.66 -18.96
C GLN A 130 -0.44 -6.16 -18.65
N GLY A 131 -1.52 -6.57 -17.98
CA GLY A 131 -1.76 -7.96 -17.59
C GLY A 131 -0.99 -8.45 -16.36
N ASN A 132 -0.03 -7.67 -15.82
CA ASN A 132 0.61 -7.98 -14.55
C ASN A 132 -0.27 -7.53 -13.38
N ILE A 133 -0.37 -8.34 -12.34
CA ILE A 133 -1.14 -8.03 -11.13
C ILE A 133 -0.18 -7.72 -9.98
N TYR A 134 -0.36 -6.55 -9.38
CA TYR A 134 0.43 -6.03 -8.28
C TYR A 134 -0.39 -6.16 -7.00
N TYR A 135 0.12 -6.94 -6.04
CA TYR A 135 -0.55 -7.19 -4.76
C TYR A 135 0.09 -6.32 -3.69
N LEU A 136 -0.65 -5.32 -3.19
CA LEU A 136 -0.18 -4.41 -2.17
C LEU A 136 -0.96 -4.60 -0.86
N ARG A 137 -0.25 -4.37 0.24
CA ARG A 137 -0.81 -4.34 1.60
C ARG A 137 -0.54 -3.00 2.25
N LYS A 138 -1.48 -2.56 3.08
CA LYS A 138 -1.31 -1.34 3.87
C LYS A 138 -0.05 -1.46 4.74
N TYR A 139 0.72 -0.37 4.84
CA TYR A 139 1.92 -0.26 5.67
C TYR A 139 1.75 0.84 6.71
#